data_AF-A0A947WQH9-F1
#
_entry.id   AF-A0A947WQH9-F1
#
_cell.length_a   1.000
_cell.length_b   1.000
_cell.length_c   1.000
_cell.angle_alpha   90.00
_cell.angle_beta   90.00
_cell.angle_gamma   90.00
#
_symmetry.space_group_name_H-M   'P 1'
#
loop_
_entity.id
_entity.type
_entity.pdbx_description
1 polymer ?
#
loop_
_entity_poly.entity_id
_entity_poly.type
_entity_poly.pdbx_seq_one_letter_code
_entity_poly.pdbx_strand_id
1 'polypeptide(L)'
;MLVAFTSMVFVGAVLLSEGVFDIWLAPSRTAAPVYAVQFAPCSGPSRVTCVVDGDTIWLEGRKIRLADIDTPEVTSPHCAYELSLGHRATERLTQLLNAGPFSVERAGRDKDIYSRDLRIVTRNGNSLGDVLVREGLAHVWDGGKHSWCG
;
A
#
# COMPACT_ATOMS: atom_id res chain seq x y z
N MET A 1 5.32 21.76 37.63
CA MET A 1 4.30 22.35 36.75
C MET A 1 3.58 21.19 36.07
N LEU A 2 2.49 20.72 36.67
CA LEU A 2 1.68 19.60 36.21
C LEU A 2 0.24 20.12 36.20
N VAL A 3 -0.37 20.21 35.02
CA VAL A 3 -1.79 20.53 34.90
C VAL A 3 -2.45 19.30 34.28
N ALA A 4 -3.06 18.50 35.14
CA ALA A 4 -3.97 17.44 34.76
C ALA A 4 -5.31 18.08 34.39
N PHE A 5 -5.72 17.96 33.13
CA PHE A 5 -7.10 18.26 32.73
C PHE A 5 -7.86 16.94 32.69
N THR A 6 -8.48 16.59 33.81
CA THR A 6 -9.55 15.58 33.86
C THR A 6 -10.77 16.18 33.17
N SER A 7 -11.05 15.73 31.94
CA SER A 7 -12.29 16.09 31.25
C SER A 7 -13.48 15.43 31.95
N MET A 8 -14.17 16.24 32.74
CA MET A 8 -15.42 15.92 33.41
C MET A 8 -16.53 15.89 32.37
N VAL A 9 -17.00 14.69 31.99
CA VAL A 9 -18.19 14.55 31.15
C VAL A 9 -19.41 14.61 32.06
N PHE A 10 -20.20 15.68 31.90
CA PHE A 10 -21.49 15.80 32.57
C PHE A 10 -22.48 14.77 32.01
N VAL A 11 -22.89 13.83 32.85
CA VAL A 11 -24.04 12.95 32.58
C VAL A 11 -25.30 13.72 32.94
N GLY A 12 -25.98 14.25 31.93
CA GLY A 12 -27.36 14.70 32.05
C GLY A 12 -28.28 13.48 31.97
N ALA A 13 -28.77 13.00 33.11
CA ALA A 13 -29.82 11.98 33.14
C ALA A 13 -31.15 12.62 32.74
N VAL A 14 -31.67 12.27 31.56
CA VAL A 14 -33.06 12.55 31.17
C VAL A 14 -33.86 11.28 31.42
N LEU A 15 -34.63 11.29 32.52
CA LEU A 15 -35.64 10.28 32.84
C LEU A 15 -36.96 10.73 32.23
N LEU A 16 -37.36 10.19 31.06
CA LEU A 16 -38.77 10.00 30.69
C LEU A 16 -38.89 8.82 29.71
N SER A 17 -40.03 8.14 29.84
CA SER A 17 -40.51 6.92 29.20
C SER A 17 -40.39 6.84 27.67
N GLU A 18 -40.35 5.59 27.19
CA GLU A 18 -40.27 5.10 25.79
C GLU A 18 -38.84 4.92 25.25
N GLY A 19 -38.42 3.66 25.20
CA GLY A 19 -37.08 3.22 24.82
C GLY A 19 -36.74 3.55 23.37
N VAL A 20 -36.02 4.64 23.18
CA VAL A 20 -35.20 4.88 22.00
C VAL A 20 -33.87 4.14 22.20
N PHE A 21 -33.72 3.03 21.48
CA PHE A 21 -32.41 2.41 21.27
C PHE A 21 -31.51 3.45 20.61
N ASP A 22 -30.58 4.03 21.36
CA ASP A 22 -29.45 4.77 20.83
C ASP A 22 -28.56 3.80 20.04
N ILE A 23 -28.96 3.51 18.80
CA ILE A 23 -28.11 2.82 17.83
C ILE A 23 -27.04 3.83 17.44
N TRP A 24 -25.94 3.84 18.19
CA TRP A 24 -24.68 4.39 17.72
C TRP A 24 -24.26 3.59 16.48
N LEU A 25 -24.69 4.03 15.29
CA LEU A 25 -24.14 3.53 14.03
C LEU A 25 -22.68 3.98 13.97
N ALA A 26 -21.77 3.09 14.39
CA ALA A 26 -20.37 3.24 14.05
C ALA A 26 -20.26 3.36 12.52
N PRO A 27 -19.44 4.28 11.98
CA PRO A 27 -19.26 4.39 10.55
C PRO A 27 -18.74 3.05 10.01
N SER A 28 -19.49 2.44 9.09
CA SER A 28 -19.05 1.26 8.36
C SER A 28 -17.77 1.61 7.62
N ARG A 29 -16.64 0.99 8.01
CA ARG A 29 -15.42 1.07 7.20
C ARG A 29 -15.71 0.35 5.89
N THR A 30 -15.85 1.09 4.79
CA THR A 30 -15.94 0.50 3.45
C THR A 30 -14.69 -0.36 3.22
N ALA A 31 -14.87 -1.65 2.92
CA ALA A 31 -13.77 -2.54 2.59
C ALA A 31 -13.02 -2.00 1.36
N ALA A 32 -11.69 -2.13 1.37
CA ALA A 32 -10.88 -1.73 0.21
C ALA A 32 -11.26 -2.55 -1.03
N PRO A 33 -11.17 -1.95 -2.24
CA PRO A 33 -11.48 -2.67 -3.46
C PRO A 33 -10.56 -3.89 -3.61
N VAL A 34 -11.17 -5.01 -4.02
CA VAL A 34 -10.49 -6.28 -4.32
C VAL A 34 -10.35 -6.42 -5.83
N TYR A 35 -9.16 -6.77 -6.29
CA TYR A 35 -8.83 -6.94 -7.69
C TYR A 35 -8.46 -8.39 -7.98
N ALA A 36 -8.88 -8.88 -9.16
CA ALA A 36 -8.52 -10.18 -9.70
C ALA A 36 -8.20 -10.02 -11.19
N VAL A 37 -7.07 -9.36 -11.47
CA VAL A 37 -6.58 -9.07 -12.82
C VAL A 37 -5.21 -9.69 -13.03
N GLN A 38 -4.85 -9.92 -14.29
CA GLN A 38 -3.55 -10.47 -14.65
C GLN A 38 -2.55 -9.36 -14.93
N PHE A 39 -1.34 -9.55 -14.40
CA PHE A 39 -0.20 -8.68 -14.61
C PHE A 39 0.87 -9.39 -15.45
N ALA A 40 1.58 -8.60 -16.22
CA ALA A 40 2.88 -8.93 -16.77
C ALA A 40 3.84 -7.77 -16.47
N PRO A 41 5.17 -7.97 -16.58
CA PRO A 41 6.09 -6.84 -16.62
C PRO A 41 5.70 -5.86 -17.74
N CYS A 42 5.81 -4.57 -17.49
CA CYS A 42 5.49 -3.55 -18.47
C CYS A 42 6.42 -3.66 -19.69
N SER A 43 5.85 -3.71 -20.89
CA SER A 43 6.57 -3.74 -22.15
C SER A 43 6.05 -2.65 -23.10
N GLY A 44 6.95 -2.08 -23.91
CA GLY A 44 6.61 -1.01 -24.85
C GLY A 44 5.90 0.18 -24.19
N PRO A 45 4.94 0.84 -24.88
CA PRO A 45 4.24 2.02 -24.38
C PRO A 45 2.95 1.71 -23.58
N SER A 46 2.48 0.46 -23.52
CA SER A 46 1.21 0.12 -22.86
C SER A 46 1.32 0.26 -21.34
N ARG A 47 0.41 1.01 -20.72
CA ARG A 47 0.40 1.34 -19.28
C ARG A 47 -1.00 1.18 -18.68
N VAL A 48 -1.56 -0.03 -18.79
CA VAL A 48 -2.90 -0.35 -18.27
C VAL A 48 -2.79 -1.18 -16.99
N THR A 49 -2.43 -2.47 -17.11
CA THR A 49 -2.23 -3.37 -15.97
C THR A 49 -0.91 -4.11 -16.15
N CYS A 50 0.17 -3.59 -15.54
CA CYS A 50 1.52 -4.15 -15.67
C CYS A 50 2.43 -3.73 -14.51
N VAL A 51 3.51 -4.48 -14.28
CA VAL A 51 4.51 -4.20 -13.23
C VAL A 51 5.70 -3.47 -13.84
N VAL A 52 6.03 -2.28 -13.33
CA VAL A 52 7.16 -1.47 -13.80
C VAL A 52 8.45 -1.99 -13.16
N ASP A 53 8.45 -2.05 -11.84
CA ASP A 53 9.54 -2.52 -10.98
C ASP A 53 8.94 -3.15 -9.70
N GLY A 54 9.76 -3.47 -8.71
CA GLY A 54 9.33 -4.18 -7.50
C GLY A 54 8.36 -3.41 -6.58
N ASP A 55 8.14 -2.11 -6.80
CA ASP A 55 7.23 -1.28 -6.00
C ASP A 55 6.31 -0.38 -6.81
N THR A 56 6.40 -0.38 -8.14
CA THR A 56 5.59 0.46 -9.01
C THR A 56 4.80 -0.39 -10.00
N ILE A 57 3.48 -0.23 -10.00
CA ILE A 57 2.56 -0.91 -10.90
C ILE A 57 1.66 0.09 -11.64
N TRP A 58 1.20 -0.32 -12.82
CA TRP A 58 -0.02 0.21 -13.41
C TRP A 58 -1.16 -0.75 -13.12
N LEU A 59 -2.29 -0.25 -12.66
CA LEU A 59 -3.51 -1.01 -12.43
C LEU A 59 -4.67 -0.25 -13.07
N GLU A 60 -5.27 -0.82 -14.11
CA GLU A 60 -6.41 -0.23 -14.84
C GLU A 60 -6.15 1.22 -15.27
N GLY A 61 -4.92 1.51 -15.70
CA GLY A 61 -4.51 2.85 -16.16
C GLY A 61 -4.12 3.83 -15.05
N ARG A 62 -4.05 3.38 -13.78
CA ARG A 62 -3.55 4.18 -12.66
C ARG A 62 -2.15 3.73 -12.25
N LYS A 63 -1.22 4.69 -12.14
CA LYS A 63 0.14 4.43 -11.65
C LYS A 63 0.15 4.45 -10.13
N ILE A 64 0.53 3.32 -9.54
CA ILE A 64 0.56 3.09 -8.09
C ILE A 64 2.00 2.82 -7.66
N ARG A 65 2.42 3.45 -6.56
CA ARG A 65 3.66 3.16 -5.82
C ARG A 65 3.26 2.48 -4.50
N LEU A 66 3.80 1.30 -4.24
CA LEU A 66 3.59 0.54 -3.00
C LEU A 66 4.20 1.34 -1.83
N ALA A 67 3.38 1.86 -0.94
CA ALA A 67 3.77 2.90 -0.01
C ALA A 67 4.60 2.42 1.20
N ASP A 68 4.65 1.11 1.43
CA ASP A 68 5.27 0.44 2.57
C ASP A 68 6.69 -0.07 2.28
N ILE A 69 7.15 -0.02 1.02
CA ILE A 69 8.44 -0.57 0.61
C ILE A 69 9.21 0.35 -0.34
N ASP A 70 10.51 0.07 -0.55
CA ASP A 70 11.33 0.56 -1.65
C ASP A 70 12.05 -0.62 -2.30
N THR A 71 12.12 -0.63 -3.64
CA THR A 71 12.76 -1.72 -4.39
C THR A 71 13.88 -1.22 -5.30
N PRO A 72 14.82 -2.11 -5.70
CA PRO A 72 15.83 -1.77 -6.70
C PRO A 72 15.18 -1.35 -8.03
N GLU A 73 15.69 -0.28 -8.64
CA GLU A 73 15.11 0.28 -9.86
C GLU A 73 15.48 -0.52 -11.12
N VAL A 74 14.51 -0.74 -12.00
CA VAL A 74 14.74 -1.40 -13.32
C VAL A 74 14.85 -0.38 -14.45
N THR A 75 14.18 0.77 -14.33
CA THR A 75 14.16 1.78 -15.40
C THR A 75 15.45 2.62 -15.40
N SER A 76 16.00 2.89 -14.23
CA SER A 76 17.13 3.80 -14.03
C SER A 76 18.12 3.27 -12.97
N PRO A 77 18.64 2.02 -13.10
CA PRO A 77 19.54 1.45 -12.11
C PRO A 77 20.86 2.22 -12.03
N HIS A 78 21.42 2.35 -10.84
CA HIS A 78 22.73 2.94 -10.59
C HIS A 78 23.87 1.95 -10.83
N CYS A 79 23.61 0.64 -10.73
CA CYS A 79 24.59 -0.41 -11.00
C CYS A 79 23.94 -1.70 -11.53
N ALA A 80 24.76 -2.60 -12.11
CA ALA A 80 24.30 -3.87 -12.66
C ALA A 80 23.68 -4.80 -11.60
N TYR A 81 24.19 -4.73 -10.36
CA TYR A 81 23.62 -5.50 -9.25
C TYR A 81 22.20 -5.03 -8.92
N GLU A 82 21.98 -3.72 -8.82
CA GLU A 82 20.65 -3.13 -8.62
C GLU A 82 19.69 -3.58 -9.72
N LEU A 83 20.09 -3.50 -10.99
CA LEU A 83 19.26 -3.96 -12.11
C LEU A 83 18.88 -5.44 -11.98
N SER A 84 19.84 -6.30 -11.63
CA SER A 84 19.60 -7.74 -11.47
C SER A 84 18.60 -8.03 -10.33
N LEU A 85 18.69 -7.29 -9.23
CA LEU A 85 17.81 -7.43 -8.08
C LEU A 85 16.43 -6.84 -8.38
N GLY A 86 16.38 -5.74 -9.13
CA GLY A 86 15.15 -5.10 -9.59
C GLY A 86 14.34 -6.04 -10.48
N HIS A 87 14.97 -6.73 -11.44
CA HIS A 87 14.27 -7.73 -12.26
C HIS A 87 13.66 -8.85 -11.42
N ARG A 88 14.39 -9.36 -10.41
CA ARG A 88 13.88 -10.37 -9.49
C ARG A 88 12.69 -9.84 -8.68
N ALA A 89 12.76 -8.60 -8.21
CA ALA A 89 11.67 -7.94 -7.48
C ALA A 89 10.43 -7.76 -8.37
N THR A 90 10.59 -7.30 -9.61
CA THR A 90 9.49 -7.17 -10.61
C THR A 90 8.82 -8.51 -10.89
N GLU A 91 9.60 -9.54 -11.17
CA GLU A 91 9.07 -10.88 -11.43
C GLU A 91 8.32 -11.41 -10.22
N ARG A 92 8.90 -11.25 -9.03
CA ARG A 92 8.28 -11.72 -7.80
C ARG A 92 6.99 -10.99 -7.48
N LEU A 93 6.95 -9.67 -7.61
CA LEU A 93 5.72 -8.90 -7.44
C LEU A 93 4.64 -9.36 -8.44
N THR A 94 5.03 -9.61 -9.70
CA THR A 94 4.10 -10.14 -10.72
C THR A 94 3.50 -11.48 -10.29
N GLN A 95 4.32 -12.42 -9.80
CA GLN A 95 3.84 -13.71 -9.28
C GLN A 95 2.89 -13.51 -8.10
N LEU A 96 3.23 -12.62 -7.15
CA LEU A 96 2.42 -12.34 -5.98
C LEU A 96 1.06 -11.78 -6.37
N LEU A 97 1.00 -10.81 -7.27
CA LEU A 97 -0.25 -10.22 -7.78
C LEU A 97 -1.12 -11.26 -8.49
N ASN A 98 -0.51 -12.12 -9.32
CA ASN A 98 -1.23 -13.12 -10.11
C ASN A 98 -1.66 -14.37 -9.33
N ALA A 99 -1.11 -14.61 -8.13
CA ALA A 99 -1.42 -15.80 -7.32
C ALA A 99 -2.85 -15.82 -6.75
N GLY A 100 -3.63 -14.75 -6.92
CA GLY A 100 -5.03 -14.69 -6.51
C GLY A 100 -5.50 -13.26 -6.27
N PRO A 101 -6.74 -13.08 -5.78
CA PRO A 101 -7.25 -11.74 -5.49
C PRO A 101 -6.40 -10.99 -4.45
N PHE A 102 -6.35 -9.67 -4.58
CA PHE A 102 -5.63 -8.77 -3.66
C PHE A 102 -6.41 -7.47 -3.46
N SER A 103 -6.14 -6.77 -2.38
CA SER A 103 -6.73 -5.47 -2.05
C SER A 103 -5.72 -4.35 -2.26
N VAL A 104 -6.22 -3.16 -2.61
CA VAL A 104 -5.42 -1.95 -2.78
C VAL A 104 -5.91 -0.88 -1.82
N GLU A 105 -5.14 -0.66 -0.76
CA GLU A 105 -5.52 0.18 0.37
C GLU A 105 -4.82 1.54 0.30
N ARG A 106 -5.49 2.62 0.71
CA ARG A 106 -4.85 3.95 0.80
C ARG A 106 -3.85 3.97 1.95
N ALA A 107 -2.67 4.53 1.71
CA ALA A 107 -1.60 4.63 2.70
C ALA A 107 -1.30 6.09 3.03
N GLY A 108 -1.77 6.59 4.18
CA GLY A 108 -1.52 7.97 4.60
C GLY A 108 -1.90 9.01 3.54
N ARG A 109 -0.89 9.70 2.96
CA ARG A 109 -1.07 10.67 1.87
C ARG A 109 -1.49 9.95 0.59
N ASP A 110 -2.45 10.50 -0.16
CA ASP A 110 -3.02 9.78 -1.32
C ASP A 110 -2.07 9.61 -2.51
N LYS A 111 -1.26 10.63 -2.77
CA LYS A 111 -0.38 10.72 -3.93
C LYS A 111 1.00 11.22 -3.52
N ASP A 112 2.02 10.87 -4.29
CA ASP A 112 3.34 11.49 -4.16
C ASP A 112 3.51 12.74 -5.02
N ILE A 113 4.70 13.35 -4.97
CA ILE A 113 5.05 14.55 -5.76
C ILE A 113 5.04 14.30 -7.28
N TYR A 114 5.09 13.03 -7.69
CA TYR A 114 5.02 12.60 -9.09
C TYR A 114 3.59 12.20 -9.50
N SER A 115 2.59 12.52 -8.67
CA SER A 115 1.18 12.18 -8.86
C SER A 115 0.87 10.67 -8.92
N ARG A 116 1.80 9.81 -8.45
CA ARG A 116 1.53 8.37 -8.29
C ARG A 116 0.64 8.14 -7.08
N ASP A 117 -0.31 7.23 -7.19
CA ASP A 117 -1.13 6.80 -6.07
C ASP A 117 -0.28 6.02 -5.05
N LEU A 118 -0.33 6.42 -3.78
CA LEU A 118 0.35 5.72 -2.70
C LEU A 118 -0.61 4.69 -2.09
N ARG A 119 -0.31 3.41 -2.27
CA ARG A 119 -1.19 2.33 -1.81
C ARG A 119 -0.40 1.22 -1.12
N ILE A 120 -1.02 0.52 -0.19
CA ILE A 120 -0.51 -0.77 0.30
C ILE A 120 -1.29 -1.86 -0.42
N VAL A 121 -0.57 -2.82 -1.00
CA VAL A 121 -1.19 -3.96 -1.69
C VAL A 121 -1.20 -5.15 -0.76
N THR A 122 -2.39 -5.65 -0.41
CA THR A 122 -2.56 -6.70 0.59
C THR A 122 -3.27 -7.92 0.04
N ARG A 123 -3.03 -9.08 0.66
CA ARG A 123 -3.85 -10.28 0.48
C ARG A 123 -4.21 -10.83 1.86
N ASN A 124 -5.50 -10.95 2.13
CA ASN A 124 -6.02 -11.38 3.44
C ASN A 124 -5.43 -10.55 4.59
N GLY A 125 -5.28 -9.23 4.39
CA GLY A 125 -4.70 -8.30 5.37
C GLY A 125 -3.17 -8.32 5.50
N ASN A 126 -2.44 -9.16 4.74
CA ASN A 126 -0.98 -9.20 4.75
C ASN A 126 -0.43 -8.42 3.56
N SER A 127 0.57 -7.57 3.78
CA SER A 127 1.23 -6.84 2.68
C SER A 127 1.97 -7.80 1.76
N LEU A 128 1.79 -7.61 0.44
CA LEU A 128 2.63 -8.27 -0.57
C LEU A 128 4.02 -7.64 -0.62
N GLY A 129 4.16 -6.36 -0.24
CA GLY A 129 5.45 -5.71 -0.09
C GLY A 129 6.30 -6.31 1.03
N ASP A 130 5.69 -6.63 2.16
CA ASP A 130 6.37 -7.33 3.27
C ASP A 130 6.91 -8.71 2.86
N VAL A 131 6.29 -9.36 1.86
CA VAL A 131 6.84 -10.59 1.27
C VAL A 131 8.16 -10.31 0.57
N LEU A 132 8.22 -9.25 -0.25
CA LEU A 132 9.44 -8.83 -0.94
C LEU A 132 10.54 -8.44 0.04
N VAL A 133 10.20 -7.75 1.14
CA VAL A 133 11.15 -7.40 2.20
C VAL A 133 11.76 -8.66 2.82
N ARG A 134 10.92 -9.64 3.22
CA ARG A 134 11.39 -10.91 3.81
C ARG A 134 12.25 -11.73 2.85
N GLU A 135 12.04 -11.59 1.54
CA GLU A 135 12.80 -12.26 0.50
C GLU A 135 14.07 -11.50 0.08
N GLY A 136 14.35 -10.34 0.68
CA GLY A 136 15.52 -9.51 0.38
C GLY A 136 15.44 -8.82 -0.98
N LEU A 137 14.22 -8.54 -1.46
CA LEU A 137 13.93 -7.87 -2.73
C LEU A 137 13.41 -6.44 -2.56
N ALA A 138 13.23 -6.00 -1.31
CA ALA A 138 12.77 -4.67 -0.96
C ALA A 138 13.30 -4.25 0.43
N HIS A 139 13.39 -2.96 0.67
CA HIS A 139 13.50 -2.38 2.01
C HIS A 139 12.13 -1.91 2.48
N VAL A 140 11.91 -1.87 3.80
CA VAL A 140 10.75 -1.17 4.36
C VAL A 140 10.92 0.33 4.07
N TRP A 141 9.85 0.99 3.64
CA TRP A 141 9.89 2.42 3.41
C TRP A 141 10.04 3.18 4.73
N ASP A 142 11.16 3.86 4.90
CA ASP A 142 11.49 4.67 6.09
C ASP A 142 11.54 6.18 5.81
N GLY A 143 11.12 6.59 4.62
CA GLY A 143 11.12 7.99 4.17
C GLY A 143 12.19 8.33 3.15
N GLY A 144 13.08 7.39 2.81
CA GLY A 144 14.12 7.61 1.80
C GLY A 144 14.41 6.37 0.95
N LYS A 145 15.12 6.60 -0.16
CA LYS A 145 15.73 5.54 -0.96
C LYS A 145 17.09 5.20 -0.39
N HIS A 146 17.43 3.93 -0.41
CA HIS A 146 18.73 3.42 0.02
C HIS A 146 19.51 2.88 -1.18
N SER A 147 20.84 2.97 -1.12
CA SER A 147 21.68 2.40 -2.17
C SER A 147 21.53 0.88 -2.21
N TRP A 148 21.33 0.35 -3.41
CA TRP A 148 21.42 -1.08 -3.70
C TRP A 148 22.81 -1.48 -4.19
N CYS A 149 23.67 -0.50 -4.46
CA CYS A 149 25.05 -0.71 -4.88
C CYS A 149 25.96 -0.80 -3.65
N GLY A 150 26.98 -1.67 -3.74
CA GLY A 150 27.93 -1.97 -2.66
C GLY A 150 28.93 -0.87 -2.37
#